data_AF-A0AAN6EE28-F1
#
_entry.id   AF-A0AAN6EE28-F1
#
_cell.length_a   1.000
_cell.length_b   1.000
_cell.length_c   1.000
_cell.angle_alpha   90.00
_cell.angle_beta   90.00
_cell.angle_gamma   90.00
#
_symmetry.space_group_name_H-M   'P 1'
#
loop_
_entity.id
_entity.type
_entity.pdbx_description
1 polymer ?
#
loop_
_entity_poly.entity_id
_entity_poly.type
_entity_poly.pdbx_seq_one_letter_code
_entity_poly.pdbx_strand_id
1 'polypeptide(L)'
;MNVLSSIKNKFMRVPPDYEQLSARLGTFAPFDAARARIFRYRKQYGVNLGSMFCLEPWIATIIYDEYAEHNPEAEGDLVECMGQCSAEKMQAHWDTWLQRADFEHMASMGINAVRLPVGYWILGHGFAAEKYHSHAKTYNRALYY
;
A
#
# COMPACT_ATOMS: atom_id res chain seq x y z
N MET A 1 -3.59 -11.63 -39.58
CA MET A 1 -4.40 -11.40 -38.36
C MET A 1 -4.79 -9.93 -38.31
N ASN A 2 -6.06 -9.62 -38.02
CA ASN A 2 -6.61 -8.26 -38.14
C ASN A 2 -6.22 -7.43 -36.89
N VAL A 3 -5.79 -6.18 -37.06
CA VAL A 3 -5.42 -5.27 -35.95
C VAL A 3 -6.53 -5.19 -34.88
N LEU A 4 -7.79 -5.24 -35.32
CA LEU A 4 -8.96 -5.27 -34.45
C LEU A 4 -9.04 -6.51 -33.54
N SER A 5 -8.57 -7.68 -33.99
CA SER A 5 -8.54 -8.88 -33.13
C SER A 5 -7.42 -8.81 -32.10
N SER A 6 -6.30 -8.17 -32.41
CA SER A 6 -5.21 -7.93 -31.46
C SER A 6 -5.62 -6.94 -30.37
N ILE A 7 -6.30 -5.86 -30.75
CA ILE A 7 -6.87 -4.87 -29.80
C ILE A 7 -7.92 -5.55 -28.91
N LYS A 8 -8.86 -6.31 -29.49
CA LYS A 8 -9.89 -7.02 -28.72
C LYS A 8 -9.28 -7.99 -27.70
N ASN A 9 -8.24 -8.73 -28.07
CA ASN A 9 -7.55 -9.65 -27.15
C ASN A 9 -6.73 -8.92 -26.06
N LYS A 10 -6.27 -7.69 -26.32
CA LYS A 10 -5.53 -6.89 -25.34
C LYS A 10 -6.43 -6.33 -24.23
N PHE A 11 -7.70 -6.03 -24.55
CA PHE A 11 -8.68 -5.48 -23.61
C PHE A 11 -9.63 -6.54 -23.01
N MET A 12 -9.86 -7.65 -23.70
CA MET A 12 -10.57 -8.82 -23.17
C MET A 12 -9.58 -9.76 -22.49
N ARG A 13 -8.92 -9.29 -21.42
CA ARG A 13 -8.31 -10.22 -20.47
C ARG A 13 -9.44 -11.14 -20.01
N VAL A 14 -9.21 -12.45 -20.07
CA VAL A 14 -10.12 -13.45 -19.49
C VAL A 14 -10.53 -12.90 -18.12
N PRO A 15 -11.84 -12.68 -17.86
CA PRO A 15 -12.29 -12.24 -16.55
C PRO A 15 -11.64 -13.17 -15.53
N PRO A 16 -11.01 -12.63 -14.47
CA PRO A 16 -10.41 -13.51 -13.48
C PRO A 16 -11.48 -14.48 -13.01
N ASP A 17 -11.10 -15.76 -12.88
CA ASP A 17 -12.02 -16.80 -12.44
C ASP A 17 -12.63 -16.40 -11.10
N TYR A 18 -13.90 -15.96 -11.16
CA TYR A 18 -14.61 -15.43 -10.00
C TYR A 18 -14.82 -16.51 -8.95
N GLU A 19 -14.86 -17.79 -9.32
CA GLU A 19 -14.93 -18.89 -8.36
C GLU A 19 -13.59 -19.06 -7.64
N GLN A 20 -12.45 -18.99 -8.35
CA GLN A 20 -11.13 -18.97 -7.69
C GLN A 20 -10.96 -17.76 -6.77
N LEU A 21 -11.38 -16.57 -7.21
CA LEU A 21 -11.32 -15.37 -6.36
C LEU A 21 -12.24 -15.50 -5.14
N SER A 22 -13.46 -16.00 -5.32
CA SER A 22 -14.42 -16.25 -4.23
C SER A 22 -13.88 -17.28 -3.24
N ALA A 23 -13.26 -18.36 -3.71
CA ALA A 23 -12.62 -19.37 -2.88
C ALA A 23 -11.47 -18.79 -2.02
N ARG A 24 -10.77 -17.76 -2.53
CA ARG A 24 -9.72 -17.04 -1.77
C ARG A 24 -10.26 -16.06 -0.74
N LEU A 25 -11.49 -15.59 -0.90
CA LEU A 25 -12.13 -14.64 0.02
C LEU A 25 -12.64 -15.31 1.31
N GLY A 26 -12.63 -16.65 1.36
CA GLY A 26 -13.07 -17.42 2.51
C GLY A 26 -14.58 -17.32 2.76
N THR A 27 -15.04 -17.85 3.89
CA THR A 27 -16.43 -17.73 4.32
C THR A 27 -16.62 -16.41 5.07
N PHE A 28 -17.50 -15.55 4.54
CA PHE A 28 -17.89 -14.33 5.23
C PHE A 28 -18.78 -14.65 6.44
N ALA A 29 -18.65 -13.86 7.50
CA ALA A 29 -19.59 -13.91 8.61
C ALA A 29 -21.03 -13.66 8.12
N PRO A 30 -22.05 -14.30 8.72
CA PRO A 30 -23.45 -14.05 8.37
C PRO A 30 -23.79 -12.57 8.56
N PHE A 31 -24.75 -12.09 7.77
CA PHE A 31 -25.18 -10.69 7.85
C PHE A 31 -25.72 -10.34 9.24
N ASP A 32 -25.11 -9.33 9.85
CA ASP A 32 -25.54 -8.76 11.13
C ASP A 32 -26.17 -7.37 10.90
N ALA A 33 -27.49 -7.31 11.05
CA ALA A 33 -28.26 -6.08 10.85
C ALA A 33 -27.92 -4.97 11.85
N ALA A 34 -27.57 -5.33 13.10
CA ALA A 34 -27.21 -4.36 14.13
C ALA A 34 -25.84 -3.75 13.83
N ARG A 35 -24.85 -4.59 13.50
CA ARG A 35 -23.53 -4.15 13.06
C ARG A 35 -23.61 -3.29 11.79
N ALA A 36 -24.38 -3.73 10.79
CA ALA A 36 -24.59 -2.95 9.56
C ALA A 36 -25.20 -1.56 9.85
N ARG A 37 -26.11 -1.47 10.81
CA ARG A 37 -26.71 -0.19 11.25
C ARG A 37 -25.66 0.73 11.87
N ILE A 38 -24.79 0.20 12.72
CA ILE A 38 -23.66 0.96 13.29
C ILE A 38 -22.77 1.51 12.16
N PHE A 39 -22.36 0.69 11.20
CA PHE A 39 -21.52 1.17 10.08
C PHE A 39 -22.21 2.22 9.21
N ARG A 40 -23.53 2.14 9.04
CA ARG A 40 -24.31 3.10 8.25
C ARG A 40 -24.43 4.47 8.91
N TYR A 41 -24.55 4.52 10.23
CA TYR A 41 -24.83 5.75 10.96
C TYR A 41 -23.65 6.28 11.80
N ARG A 42 -22.56 5.51 11.96
CA ARG A 42 -21.36 6.00 12.65
C ARG A 42 -20.77 7.20 11.89
N LYS A 43 -20.53 8.30 12.59
CA LYS A 43 -19.72 9.40 12.06
C LYS A 43 -18.24 9.06 12.19
N GLN A 44 -17.51 9.24 11.10
CA GLN A 44 -16.07 9.05 11.08
C GLN A 44 -15.37 10.40 11.07
N TYR A 45 -14.53 10.61 12.07
CA TYR A 45 -13.53 11.68 12.10
C TYR A 45 -12.21 11.00 11.84
N GLY A 46 -11.80 11.02 10.57
CA GLY A 46 -10.70 10.22 10.08
C GLY A 46 -9.55 11.02 9.55
N VAL A 47 -8.35 10.45 9.66
CA VAL A 47 -7.13 10.98 9.04
C VAL A 47 -6.48 9.94 8.13
N ASN A 48 -5.62 10.37 7.22
CA ASN A 48 -4.80 9.47 6.40
C ASN A 48 -3.44 9.30 7.06
N LEU A 49 -2.96 8.06 7.15
CA LEU A 49 -1.60 7.75 7.56
C LEU A 49 -0.69 7.82 6.32
N GLY A 50 -0.53 9.03 5.80
CA GLY A 50 0.25 9.32 4.60
C GLY A 50 1.71 8.89 4.77
N SER A 51 2.32 8.41 3.69
CA SER A 51 3.71 7.96 3.64
C SER A 51 4.15 6.91 4.65
N MET A 52 3.22 6.23 5.33
CA MET A 52 3.56 5.04 6.11
C MET A 52 4.04 3.92 5.17
N PHE A 53 3.21 3.50 4.21
CA PHE A 53 3.51 2.38 3.28
C PHE A 53 3.51 2.77 1.80
N CYS A 54 3.38 4.06 1.50
CA CYS A 54 3.43 4.60 0.15
C CYS A 54 4.06 5.99 0.23
N LEU A 55 5.37 6.05 0.04
CA LEU A 55 6.19 7.23 0.29
C LEU A 55 5.90 8.30 -0.76
N GLU A 56 5.81 9.54 -0.29
CA GLU A 56 5.60 10.72 -1.13
C GLU A 56 6.67 11.76 -0.76
N PRO A 57 7.44 12.30 -1.73
CA PRO A 57 8.58 13.17 -1.45
C PRO A 57 8.24 14.40 -0.58
N TRP A 58 7.02 14.92 -0.75
CA TRP A 58 6.54 16.12 -0.07
C TRP A 58 6.01 15.86 1.35
N ILE A 59 5.86 14.59 1.76
CA ILE A 59 5.46 14.20 3.12
C ILE A 59 6.66 13.57 3.84
N ALA A 60 7.27 12.55 3.25
CA ALA A 60 8.42 11.83 3.82
C ALA A 60 9.75 12.53 3.51
N THR A 61 9.85 13.85 3.75
CA THR A 61 10.98 14.66 3.29
C THR A 61 12.32 14.14 3.82
N ILE A 62 12.39 13.69 5.08
CA ILE A 62 13.63 13.25 5.72
C ILE A 62 14.33 12.12 4.94
N ILE A 63 13.59 11.09 4.53
CA ILE A 63 14.18 9.95 3.80
C ILE A 63 14.54 10.32 2.35
N TYR A 64 13.84 11.28 1.74
CA TYR A 64 14.15 11.79 0.41
C TYR A 64 15.36 12.73 0.42
N ASP A 65 15.52 13.54 1.46
CA ASP A 65 16.61 14.51 1.61
C ASP A 65 17.98 13.82 1.64
N GLU A 66 18.06 12.60 2.20
CA GLU A 66 19.28 11.76 2.17
C GLU A 66 19.77 11.46 0.74
N TYR A 67 18.88 11.51 -0.25
CA TYR A 67 19.15 11.17 -1.65
C TYR A 67 18.83 12.33 -2.61
N ALA A 68 18.75 13.56 -2.09
CA ALA A 68 18.36 14.74 -2.87
C ALA A 68 19.25 14.99 -4.10
N GLU A 69 20.53 14.59 -4.06
CA GLU A 69 21.46 14.70 -5.18
C GLU A 69 21.05 13.89 -6.42
N HIS A 70 20.23 12.85 -6.23
CA HIS A 70 19.67 12.03 -7.30
C HIS A 70 18.27 12.47 -7.75
N ASN A 71 17.67 13.45 -7.05
CA ASN A 71 16.35 13.99 -7.31
C ASN A 71 15.25 12.91 -7.50
N PRO A 72 15.05 11.98 -6.55
CA PRO A 72 14.01 10.96 -6.67
C PRO A 72 12.61 11.59 -6.63
N GLU A 73 11.79 11.33 -7.66
CA GLU A 73 10.44 11.90 -7.79
C GLU A 73 9.34 10.98 -7.22
N ALA A 74 9.62 9.68 -7.14
CA ALA A 74 8.72 8.66 -6.60
C ALA A 74 9.44 7.66 -5.69
N GLU A 75 8.67 6.87 -4.93
CA GLU A 75 9.21 5.82 -4.04
C GLU A 75 10.04 4.78 -4.80
N GLY A 76 9.68 4.50 -6.07
CA GLY A 76 10.46 3.61 -6.93
C GLY A 76 11.88 4.14 -7.16
N ASP A 77 12.01 5.42 -7.54
CA ASP A 77 13.29 6.07 -7.78
C ASP A 77 14.13 6.12 -6.50
N LEU A 78 13.47 6.41 -5.37
CA LEU A 78 14.11 6.43 -4.05
C LEU A 78 14.69 5.04 -3.69
N VAL A 79 13.93 3.96 -3.89
CA VAL A 79 14.41 2.59 -3.63
C VAL A 79 15.55 2.22 -4.56
N GLU A 80 15.53 2.69 -5.82
CA GLU A 80 16.65 2.51 -6.76
C GLU A 80 17.91 3.24 -6.26
N CYS A 81 17.78 4.48 -5.76
CA CYS A 81 18.88 5.25 -5.17
C CYS A 81 19.48 4.57 -3.92
N MET A 82 18.62 4.02 -3.05
CA MET A 82 19.06 3.29 -1.85
C MET A 82 19.82 1.99 -2.16
N GLY A 83 19.53 1.37 -3.30
CA GLY A 83 20.15 0.11 -3.73
C GLY A 83 20.03 -1.00 -2.68
N GLN A 84 21.17 -1.55 -2.26
CA GLN A 84 21.23 -2.68 -1.33
C GLN A 84 20.76 -2.35 0.08
N CYS A 85 20.81 -1.08 0.50
CA CYS A 85 20.40 -0.63 1.83
C CYS A 85 18.90 -0.33 1.92
N SER A 86 18.16 -0.45 0.81
CA SER A 86 16.75 -0.09 0.73
C SER A 86 15.88 -0.79 1.77
N ALA A 87 16.10 -2.08 2.04
CA ALA A 87 15.29 -2.81 3.02
C ALA A 87 15.47 -2.27 4.45
N GLU A 88 16.72 -2.01 4.87
CA GLU A 88 17.04 -1.47 6.18
C GLU A 88 16.51 -0.04 6.35
N LYS A 89 16.64 0.80 5.33
CA LYS A 89 16.11 2.17 5.33
C LYS A 89 14.59 2.20 5.42
N MET A 90 13.90 1.34 4.66
CA MET A 90 12.44 1.23 4.72
C MET A 90 11.94 0.70 6.06
N GLN A 91 12.66 -0.26 6.65
CA GLN A 91 12.36 -0.77 7.99
C GLN A 91 12.51 0.34 9.04
N ALA A 92 13.62 1.07 9.03
CA ALA A 92 13.84 2.19 9.95
C ALA A 92 12.77 3.29 9.80
N HIS A 93 12.33 3.56 8.57
CA HIS A 93 11.21 4.46 8.32
C HIS A 93 9.93 3.94 8.99
N TRP A 94 9.51 2.71 8.74
CA TRP A 94 8.29 2.16 9.35
C TRP A 94 8.33 2.08 10.87
N ASP A 95 9.51 1.75 11.42
CA ASP A 95 9.71 1.65 12.86
C ASP A 95 9.63 3.00 13.57
N THR A 96 9.86 4.11 12.86
CA THR A 96 9.93 5.45 13.44
C THR A 96 8.79 6.38 13.01
N TRP A 97 8.19 6.16 11.83
CA TRP A 97 7.24 7.08 11.19
C TRP A 97 5.97 7.33 12.00
N LEU A 98 5.41 6.29 12.64
CA LEU A 98 4.25 6.38 13.51
C LEU A 98 4.48 5.55 14.77
N GLN A 99 4.41 6.22 15.91
CA GLN A 99 4.54 5.62 17.22
C GLN A 99 3.17 5.47 17.90
N ARG A 100 3.15 4.66 18.96
CA ARG A 100 1.97 4.56 19.84
C ARG A 100 1.48 5.92 20.32
N ALA A 101 2.39 6.83 20.66
CA ALA A 101 2.07 8.17 21.14
C ALA A 101 1.26 8.98 20.11
N ASP A 102 1.50 8.80 18.81
CA ASP A 102 0.75 9.48 17.75
C ASP A 102 -0.71 8.99 17.71
N PHE A 103 -0.94 7.69 17.91
CA PHE A 103 -2.30 7.12 18.01
C PHE A 103 -3.02 7.60 19.26
N GLU A 104 -2.33 7.69 20.39
CA GLU A 104 -2.88 8.26 21.63
C GLU A 104 -3.24 9.73 21.44
N HIS A 105 -2.39 10.50 20.76
CA HIS A 105 -2.66 11.89 20.44
C HIS A 105 -3.87 12.05 19.51
N MET A 106 -3.94 11.29 18.41
CA MET A 106 -5.10 11.28 17.51
C MET A 106 -6.39 10.93 18.25
N ALA A 107 -6.37 9.90 19.10
CA ALA A 107 -7.52 9.49 19.89
C ALA A 107 -7.94 10.59 20.89
N SER A 108 -6.98 11.28 21.51
CA SER A 108 -7.25 12.41 22.43
C SER A 108 -7.97 13.57 21.73
N MET A 109 -7.76 13.74 20.42
CA MET A 109 -8.44 14.73 19.58
C MET A 109 -9.82 14.26 19.07
N GLY A 110 -10.26 13.05 19.42
CA GLY A 110 -11.53 12.48 18.97
C GLY A 110 -11.49 11.87 17.56
N ILE A 111 -10.31 11.68 16.97
CA ILE A 111 -10.16 10.89 15.74
C ILE A 111 -10.53 9.43 16.05
N ASN A 112 -11.39 8.85 15.21
CA ASN A 112 -11.97 7.52 15.42
C ASN A 112 -11.80 6.57 14.22
N ALA A 113 -11.11 7.04 13.18
CA ALA A 113 -10.79 6.24 12.00
C ALA A 113 -9.44 6.67 11.42
N VAL A 114 -8.73 5.71 10.82
CA VAL A 114 -7.54 5.98 10.01
C VAL A 114 -7.73 5.34 8.65
N ARG A 115 -7.26 6.01 7.60
CA ARG A 115 -7.10 5.43 6.27
C ARG A 115 -5.63 5.15 6.03
N LEU A 116 -5.33 3.92 5.65
CA LEU A 116 -3.96 3.45 5.42
C LEU A 116 -3.74 3.25 3.91
N PRO A 117 -2.96 4.12 3.24
CA PRO A 117 -2.50 3.88 1.88
C PRO A 117 -1.46 2.76 1.88
N VAL A 118 -1.64 1.75 1.02
CA VAL A 118 -0.71 0.62 0.87
C VAL A 118 -0.44 0.42 -0.62
N GLY A 119 0.84 0.44 -1.02
CA GLY A 119 1.24 0.17 -2.40
C GLY A 119 1.03 -1.30 -2.77
N TYR A 120 0.58 -1.58 -4.00
CA TYR A 120 0.36 -2.96 -4.44
C TYR A 120 1.65 -3.81 -4.52
N TRP A 121 2.81 -3.15 -4.63
CA TRP A 121 4.13 -3.80 -4.62
C TRP A 121 4.48 -4.45 -3.28
N ILE A 122 3.85 -4.01 -2.18
CA ILE A 122 3.99 -4.61 -0.84
C ILE A 122 3.33 -6.00 -0.77
N LEU A 123 2.30 -6.25 -1.58
CA LEU A 123 1.56 -7.52 -1.58
C LEU A 123 2.36 -8.68 -2.23
N GLY A 124 3.57 -8.40 -2.71
CA GLY A 124 4.51 -9.38 -3.22
C GLY A 124 4.37 -9.69 -4.72
N HIS A 125 5.16 -10.67 -5.16
CA HIS A 125 5.40 -10.96 -6.58
C HIS A 125 4.14 -11.29 -7.39
N GLY A 126 3.09 -11.83 -6.78
CA GLY A 126 1.83 -12.15 -7.47
C GLY A 126 0.99 -10.92 -7.84
N PHE A 127 1.27 -9.76 -7.24
CA PHE A 127 0.52 -8.52 -7.44
C PHE A 127 1.36 -7.41 -8.10
N ALA A 128 2.68 -7.48 -7.98
CA ALA A 128 3.60 -6.59 -8.70
C ALA A 128 3.83 -7.10 -10.14
N ALA A 129 3.26 -6.42 -11.13
CA ALA A 129 3.61 -6.64 -12.54
C ALA A 129 5.11 -6.39 -12.78
N GLU A 130 5.64 -6.83 -13.93
CA GLU A 130 7.07 -6.85 -14.27
C GLU A 130 7.86 -5.61 -13.82
N LYS A 131 7.30 -4.40 -14.00
CA LYS A 131 7.96 -3.12 -13.68
C LYS A 131 8.32 -2.93 -12.19
N TYR A 132 7.55 -3.50 -11.25
CA TYR A 132 7.79 -3.33 -9.80
C TYR A 132 8.26 -4.62 -9.12
N HIS A 133 8.60 -5.62 -9.92
CA HIS A 133 9.04 -6.92 -9.45
C HIS A 133 10.38 -6.85 -8.69
N SER A 134 11.29 -5.97 -9.10
CA SER A 134 12.55 -5.70 -8.42
C SER A 134 12.32 -5.14 -7.02
N HIS A 135 11.42 -4.17 -6.89
CA HIS A 135 11.14 -3.48 -5.63
C HIS A 135 10.36 -4.35 -4.64
N ALA A 136 9.49 -5.26 -5.12
CA ALA A 136 8.76 -6.19 -4.26
C ALA A 136 9.68 -7.01 -3.32
N LYS A 137 10.93 -7.29 -3.74
CA LYS A 137 11.92 -7.97 -2.89
C LYS A 137 12.33 -7.13 -1.68
N THR A 138 12.52 -5.82 -1.87
CA THR A 138 12.84 -4.88 -0.78
C THR A 138 11.74 -4.91 0.28
N TYR A 139 10.48 -4.75 -0.12
CA TYR A 139 9.36 -4.72 0.83
C TYR A 139 9.10 -6.06 1.50
N ASN A 140 9.20 -7.18 0.77
CA ASN A 140 9.12 -8.50 1.39
C ASN A 140 10.22 -8.71 2.42
N ARG A 141 11.43 -8.19 2.16
CA ARG A 141 12.53 -8.26 3.12
C ARG A 141 12.34 -7.33 4.31
N ALA A 142 11.75 -6.16 4.12
CA ALA A 142 11.56 -5.22 5.22
C ALA A 142 10.34 -5.56 6.11
N LEU A 143 9.30 -6.24 5.57
CA LEU A 143 8.06 -6.55 6.32
C LEU A 143 8.05 -7.94 6.98
N TYR A 144 8.80 -8.90 6.45
CA TYR A 144 8.78 -10.30 6.90
C TYR A 144 10.11 -10.78 7.52
N TYR A 145 11.05 -9.87 7.80
CA TYR A 145 12.26 -10.16 8.58
C TYR A 145 12.14 -9.56 9.97
#